data_AF-A0AAE0ZP38-F1
#
_entry.id   AF-A0AAE0ZP38-F1
#
_cell.length_a   1.000
_cell.length_b   1.000
_cell.length_c   1.000
_cell.angle_alpha   90.00
_cell.angle_beta   90.00
_cell.angle_gamma   90.00
#
_symmetry.space_group_name_H-M   'P 1'
#
loop_
_entity.id
_entity.type
_entity.pdbx_description
1 polymer ?
#
loop_
_entity_poly.entity_id
_entity_poly.type
_entity_poly.pdbx_seq_one_letter_code
_entity_poly.pdbx_strand_id
1 'polypeptide(L)'
;MAAHRRSRYGLTYGACPRDDFRSQSVLPTQREIREDKDIFMRPSILYGGYRNKHHYLDVQFTLLKQDFVIPLRQGIRKFKKSGMAKHFNSSDLRMYHDVHILGIIATPGGIDHVLKFDTSKLKTVKWDFSKRLLFGSLVCLSKDGFETMAMATISDRDAKALRYGDVNVNFKSGLDIIFNSTPDDEYVMAETVTFYK
;
A
#
# COMPACT_ATOMS: atom_id res chain seq x y z
N MET A 1 23.34 -19.15 -22.81
CA MET A 1 22.97 -18.80 -21.42
C MET A 1 22.95 -17.28 -21.30
N ALA A 2 21.76 -16.65 -21.31
CA ALA A 2 21.64 -15.19 -21.28
C ALA A 2 21.73 -14.67 -19.84
N ALA A 3 22.77 -13.90 -19.53
CA ALA A 3 22.97 -13.26 -18.24
C ALA A 3 21.86 -12.23 -17.97
N HIS A 4 20.95 -12.55 -17.06
CA HIS A 4 19.96 -11.60 -16.56
C HIS A 4 20.68 -10.53 -15.73
N ARG A 5 20.71 -9.28 -16.22
CA ARG A 5 21.16 -8.12 -15.45
C ARG A 5 20.19 -7.90 -14.30
N ARG A 6 20.59 -8.30 -13.09
CA ARG A 6 19.85 -8.03 -11.85
C ARG A 6 19.96 -6.54 -11.49
N SER A 7 18.82 -5.86 -11.38
CA SER A 7 18.74 -4.54 -10.75
C SER A 7 18.98 -4.66 -9.24
N ARG A 8 19.35 -3.54 -8.57
CA ARG A 8 19.41 -3.41 -7.09
C ARG A 8 18.10 -3.81 -6.39
N TYR A 9 17.00 -3.91 -7.14
CA TYR A 9 15.68 -4.31 -6.66
C TYR A 9 15.28 -5.76 -6.98
N GLY A 10 16.19 -6.62 -7.48
CA GLY A 10 15.84 -7.99 -7.87
C GLY A 10 14.86 -8.03 -9.05
N LEU A 11 15.16 -7.26 -10.09
CA LEU A 11 14.34 -7.22 -11.30
C LEU A 11 14.92 -8.17 -12.34
N THR A 12 14.08 -9.01 -12.93
CA THR A 12 14.41 -9.86 -14.08
C THR A 12 13.66 -9.39 -15.31
N TYR A 13 14.36 -9.39 -16.44
CA TYR A 13 13.84 -8.98 -17.75
C TYR A 13 13.77 -10.23 -18.63
N GLY A 14 12.57 -10.65 -19.03
CA GLY A 14 12.31 -11.91 -19.72
C GLY A 14 10.99 -11.93 -20.50
N ALA A 15 10.45 -13.11 -20.86
CA ALA A 15 9.19 -13.23 -21.59
C ALA A 15 7.96 -13.26 -20.68
N CYS A 16 6.93 -12.56 -21.14
CA CYS A 16 5.59 -12.30 -20.59
C CYS A 16 4.88 -13.49 -19.88
N PRO A 17 4.33 -13.32 -18.66
CA PRO A 17 3.14 -14.07 -18.24
C PRO A 17 1.92 -13.57 -19.02
N ARG A 18 1.04 -14.49 -19.43
CA ARG A 18 -0.10 -14.30 -20.36
C ARG A 18 -1.26 -13.42 -19.84
N ASP A 19 -1.10 -12.67 -18.76
CA ASP A 19 -2.23 -12.04 -18.08
C ASP A 19 -2.51 -10.62 -18.65
N ASP A 20 -3.64 -10.48 -19.35
CA ASP A 20 -4.12 -9.19 -19.86
C ASP A 20 -4.31 -8.20 -18.71
N PHE A 21 -3.79 -6.97 -18.84
CA PHE A 21 -3.97 -5.90 -17.85
C PHE A 21 -5.44 -5.68 -17.44
N ARG A 22 -6.40 -5.99 -18.32
CA ARG A 22 -7.84 -5.88 -18.03
C ARG A 22 -8.35 -6.83 -16.95
N SER A 23 -7.70 -7.98 -16.75
CA SER A 23 -8.09 -8.94 -15.73
C SER A 23 -7.30 -8.78 -14.43
N GLN A 24 -6.31 -7.88 -14.41
CA GLN A 24 -5.48 -7.64 -13.24
C GLN A 24 -6.17 -6.67 -12.27
N SER A 25 -6.04 -6.96 -10.97
CA SER A 25 -6.45 -6.02 -9.92
C SER A 25 -5.62 -4.74 -10.02
N VAL A 26 -6.31 -3.60 -9.96
CA VAL A 26 -5.68 -2.28 -9.83
C VAL A 26 -4.94 -2.15 -8.50
N LEU A 27 -5.51 -2.74 -7.44
CA LEU A 27 -4.88 -2.76 -6.13
C LEU A 27 -3.79 -3.82 -6.05
N PRO A 28 -2.70 -3.57 -5.30
CA PRO A 28 -1.77 -4.60 -4.91
C PRO A 28 -2.50 -5.78 -4.31
N THR A 29 -2.08 -6.99 -4.64
CA THR A 29 -2.55 -8.20 -3.96
C THR A 29 -1.59 -8.54 -2.83
N GLN A 30 -2.09 -9.22 -1.79
CA GLN A 30 -1.26 -9.72 -0.70
C GLN A 30 -0.11 -10.61 -1.21
N ARG A 31 -0.35 -11.39 -2.27
CA ARG A 31 0.67 -12.22 -2.93
C ARG A 31 1.80 -11.37 -3.52
N GLU A 32 1.47 -10.29 -4.22
CA GLU A 32 2.46 -9.37 -4.81
C GLU A 32 3.34 -8.68 -3.75
N ILE A 33 2.80 -8.46 -2.55
CA ILE A 33 3.54 -7.85 -1.44
C ILE A 33 4.40 -8.90 -0.69
N ARG A 34 3.89 -10.12 -0.48
CA ARG A 34 4.60 -11.17 0.28
C ARG A 34 5.69 -11.85 -0.53
N GLU A 35 5.41 -12.21 -1.78
CA GLU A 35 6.31 -13.08 -2.56
C GLU A 35 7.68 -12.42 -2.81
N ASP A 36 8.75 -13.15 -2.49
CA ASP A 36 10.15 -12.78 -2.79
C ASP A 36 10.58 -13.14 -4.22
N LYS A 37 9.60 -13.37 -5.10
CA LYS A 37 9.89 -13.50 -6.52
C LYS A 37 10.39 -12.18 -7.07
N ASP A 38 11.34 -12.28 -8.00
CA ASP A 38 11.77 -11.16 -8.80
C ASP A 38 10.52 -10.52 -9.43
N ILE A 39 10.31 -9.23 -9.16
CA ILE A 39 9.24 -8.51 -9.84
C ILE A 39 9.68 -8.40 -11.29
N PHE A 40 8.94 -9.07 -12.14
CA PHE A 40 9.10 -8.94 -13.56
C PHE A 40 8.68 -7.52 -13.95
N MET A 41 9.65 -6.67 -14.25
CA MET A 41 9.39 -5.31 -14.70
C MET A 41 9.54 -5.26 -16.20
N ARG A 42 8.51 -4.77 -16.90
CA ARG A 42 8.64 -4.36 -18.30
C ARG A 42 9.21 -2.96 -18.29
N PRO A 43 10.47 -2.74 -18.71
CA PRO A 43 11.01 -1.39 -18.78
C PRO A 43 10.15 -0.57 -19.74
N SER A 44 10.04 0.73 -19.49
CA SER A 44 9.48 1.64 -20.48
C SER A 44 10.28 1.50 -21.78
N ILE A 45 9.58 1.50 -22.92
CA ILE A 45 10.24 1.45 -24.21
C ILE A 45 10.80 2.86 -24.47
N LEU A 46 12.10 3.03 -24.23
CA LEU A 46 12.79 4.31 -24.42
C LEU A 46 13.14 4.58 -25.90
N TYR A 47 13.30 3.52 -26.69
CA TYR A 47 13.68 3.56 -28.09
C TYR A 47 12.82 2.59 -28.91
N GLY A 48 12.30 3.05 -30.06
CA GLY A 48 11.38 2.29 -30.91
C GLY A 48 9.90 2.48 -30.53
N GLY A 49 9.02 1.69 -31.14
CA GLY A 49 7.56 1.79 -30.98
C GLY A 49 6.95 0.60 -30.23
N TYR A 50 5.80 0.83 -29.59
CA TYR A 50 4.98 -0.26 -29.06
C TYR A 50 4.38 -1.07 -30.22
N ARG A 51 4.34 -2.40 -30.07
CA ARG A 51 3.79 -3.31 -31.09
C ARG A 51 2.36 -2.95 -31.53
N ASN A 52 1.51 -2.55 -30.59
CA ASN A 52 0.14 -2.08 -30.81
C ASN A 52 -0.39 -1.38 -29.54
N LYS A 53 -1.62 -0.85 -29.59
CA LYS A 53 -2.28 -0.16 -28.46
C LYS A 53 -2.38 -1.04 -27.21
N HIS A 54 -2.70 -2.32 -27.38
CA HIS A 54 -2.83 -3.25 -26.26
C HIS A 54 -1.49 -3.40 -25.52
N HIS A 55 -0.39 -3.59 -26.27
CA HIS A 55 0.95 -3.67 -25.70
C HIS A 55 1.37 -2.38 -24.98
N TYR A 56 1.00 -1.21 -25.52
CA TYR A 56 1.22 0.07 -24.84
C TYR A 56 0.54 0.12 -23.46
N LEU A 57 -0.76 -0.15 -23.42
CA LEU A 57 -1.54 -0.10 -22.19
C LEU A 57 -1.05 -1.12 -21.15
N ASP A 58 -0.71 -2.33 -21.59
CA ASP A 58 -0.18 -3.38 -20.72
C ASP A 58 1.14 -2.98 -20.05
N VAL A 59 2.07 -2.38 -20.81
CA VAL A 59 3.34 -1.86 -20.26
C VAL A 59 3.08 -0.71 -19.29
N GLN A 60 2.26 0.28 -19.67
CA GLN A 60 1.99 1.45 -18.84
C GLN A 60 1.28 1.09 -17.54
N PHE A 61 0.27 0.20 -17.60
CA PHE A 61 -0.42 -0.31 -16.42
C PHE A 61 0.55 -1.03 -15.48
N THR A 62 1.38 -1.91 -16.02
CA THR A 62 2.35 -2.66 -15.21
C THR A 62 3.33 -1.72 -14.52
N LEU A 63 3.91 -0.75 -15.25
CA LEU A 63 4.83 0.24 -14.67
C LEU A 63 4.16 1.04 -13.55
N LEU A 64 2.97 1.58 -13.83
CA LEU A 64 2.19 2.34 -12.86
C LEU A 64 1.95 1.51 -11.59
N LYS A 65 1.48 0.26 -11.74
CA LYS A 65 1.23 -0.64 -10.61
C LYS A 65 2.52 -0.93 -9.82
N GLN A 66 3.64 -1.12 -10.50
CA GLN A 66 4.92 -1.40 -9.85
C GLN A 66 5.48 -0.24 -9.05
N ASP A 67 5.23 1.01 -9.47
CA ASP A 67 5.60 2.20 -8.70
C ASP A 67 4.90 2.25 -7.32
N PHE A 68 3.78 1.54 -7.14
CA PHE A 68 3.13 1.35 -5.84
C PHE A 68 3.61 0.10 -5.11
N VAL A 69 3.64 -1.05 -5.80
CA VAL A 69 3.92 -2.35 -5.18
C VAL A 69 5.36 -2.40 -4.66
N ILE A 70 6.32 -1.85 -5.40
CA ILE A 70 7.75 -1.94 -5.05
C ILE A 70 8.06 -1.22 -3.73
N PRO A 71 7.73 0.07 -3.54
CA PRO A 71 7.99 0.75 -2.27
C PRO A 71 7.28 0.10 -1.08
N LEU A 72 6.02 -0.30 -1.27
CA LEU A 72 5.23 -0.98 -0.24
C LEU A 72 5.89 -2.28 0.21
N ARG A 73 6.24 -3.13 -0.75
CA ARG A 73 6.90 -4.42 -0.51
C ARG A 73 8.26 -4.25 0.17
N GLN A 74 9.08 -3.32 -0.31
CA GLN A 74 10.40 -3.07 0.28
C GLN A 74 10.31 -2.51 1.68
N GLY A 75 9.39 -1.57 1.90
CA GLY A 75 9.13 -1.00 3.22
C GLY A 75 8.68 -2.06 4.21
N ILE A 76 7.71 -2.93 3.84
CA ILE A 76 7.23 -4.02 4.71
C ILE A 76 8.36 -5.01 5.00
N ARG A 77 9.20 -5.35 4.02
CA ARG A 77 10.36 -6.22 4.25
C ARG A 77 11.37 -5.61 5.20
N LYS A 78 11.69 -4.33 5.03
CA LYS A 78 12.58 -3.61 5.94
C LYS A 78 11.98 -3.57 7.35
N PHE A 79 10.67 -3.38 7.46
CA PHE A 79 9.94 -3.42 8.74
C PHE A 79 10.06 -4.79 9.41
N LYS A 80 9.78 -5.89 8.69
CA LYS A 80 9.96 -7.26 9.18
C LYS A 80 11.40 -7.53 9.62
N LYS A 81 12.39 -7.15 8.80
CA LYS A 81 13.82 -7.31 9.13
C LYS A 81 14.28 -6.50 10.34
N SER A 82 13.60 -5.40 10.65
CA SER A 82 13.86 -4.61 11.86
C SER A 82 13.31 -5.24 13.14
N GLY A 83 12.71 -6.45 13.06
CA GLY A 83 12.01 -7.07 14.19
C GLY A 83 10.68 -6.37 14.50
N MET A 84 10.08 -5.70 13.51
CA MET A 84 8.81 -4.96 13.66
C MET A 84 8.87 -3.87 14.76
N ALA A 85 10.03 -3.22 14.90
CA ALA A 85 10.25 -2.21 15.92
C ALA A 85 9.24 -1.06 15.81
N LYS A 86 8.64 -0.63 16.94
CA LYS A 86 7.75 0.54 17.01
C LYS A 86 8.41 1.89 16.65
N HIS A 87 9.72 1.90 16.36
CA HIS A 87 10.49 3.07 15.93
C HIS A 87 11.04 2.92 14.51
N PHE A 88 10.45 2.02 13.72
CA PHE A 88 10.84 1.83 12.34
C PHE A 88 10.65 3.12 11.53
N ASN A 89 11.74 3.60 10.93
CA ASN A 89 11.72 4.73 10.03
C ASN A 89 12.12 4.26 8.63
N SER A 90 11.34 4.64 7.62
CA SER A 90 11.59 4.32 6.23
C SER A 90 11.22 5.50 5.36
N SER A 91 11.99 5.74 4.30
CA SER A 91 11.62 6.69 3.25
C SER A 91 10.42 6.20 2.42
N ASP A 92 10.18 4.88 2.43
CA ASP A 92 9.20 4.23 1.57
C ASP A 92 7.81 4.15 2.22
N LEU A 93 7.77 4.07 3.56
CA LEU A 93 6.55 3.85 4.34
C LEU A 93 6.44 4.77 5.55
N ARG A 94 5.21 5.19 5.83
CA ARG A 94 4.80 5.78 7.10
C ARG A 94 4.01 4.75 7.88
N MET A 95 4.45 4.48 9.10
CA MET A 95 3.81 3.51 9.99
C MET A 95 2.97 4.23 11.03
N TYR A 96 1.80 3.69 11.30
CA TYR A 96 0.90 4.07 12.38
C TYR A 96 0.67 2.83 13.24
N HIS A 97 0.82 2.98 14.54
CA HIS A 97 0.77 1.88 15.50
C HIS A 97 -0.46 2.01 16.39
N ASP A 98 -0.75 0.94 17.12
CA ASP A 98 -1.83 0.85 18.09
C ASP A 98 -3.17 1.24 17.43
N VAL A 99 -3.41 0.72 16.22
CA VAL A 99 -4.56 1.08 15.38
C VAL A 99 -5.75 0.19 15.71
N HIS A 100 -6.87 0.81 16.07
CA HIS A 100 -8.12 0.14 16.43
C HIS A 100 -9.24 0.56 15.49
N ILE A 101 -10.16 -0.36 15.23
CA ILE A 101 -11.36 -0.11 14.44
C ILE A 101 -12.49 0.24 15.39
N LEU A 102 -12.91 1.51 15.39
CA LEU A 102 -13.93 1.99 16.34
C LEU A 102 -15.35 1.66 15.90
N GLY A 103 -15.57 1.53 14.59
CA GLY A 103 -16.89 1.23 14.04
C GLY A 103 -17.00 1.62 12.58
N ILE A 104 -18.24 1.62 12.10
CA ILE A 104 -18.60 1.95 10.73
C ILE A 104 -19.49 3.19 10.68
N ILE A 105 -19.39 3.92 9.57
CA ILE A 105 -20.26 5.06 9.27
C ILE A 105 -20.79 4.93 7.84
N ALA A 106 -22.05 5.30 7.64
CA ALA A 106 -22.64 5.40 6.31
C ALA A 106 -22.32 6.77 5.73
N THR A 107 -21.74 6.79 4.54
CA THR A 107 -21.44 7.99 3.76
C THR A 107 -22.14 7.91 2.40
N PRO A 108 -22.28 9.02 1.66
CA PRO A 108 -22.79 8.96 0.28
C PRO A 108 -21.95 8.06 -0.64
N GLY A 109 -20.68 7.82 -0.29
CA GLY A 109 -19.77 6.93 -1.03
C GLY A 109 -19.83 5.46 -0.60
N GLY A 110 -20.66 5.09 0.38
CA GLY A 110 -20.82 3.73 0.87
C GLY A 110 -20.57 3.61 2.37
N ILE A 111 -19.93 2.51 2.79
CA ILE A 111 -19.62 2.24 4.19
C ILE A 111 -18.14 2.50 4.43
N ASP A 112 -17.86 3.42 5.35
CA ASP A 112 -16.52 3.71 5.81
C ASP A 112 -16.33 3.17 7.23
N HIS A 113 -15.07 2.97 7.60
CA HIS A 113 -14.65 2.54 8.92
C HIS A 113 -13.87 3.66 9.58
N VAL A 114 -14.13 3.88 10.86
CA VAL A 114 -13.41 4.86 11.68
C VAL A 114 -12.27 4.14 12.36
N LEU A 115 -11.05 4.55 12.08
CA LEU A 115 -9.85 4.03 12.72
C LEU A 115 -9.32 5.03 13.73
N LYS A 116 -8.77 4.51 14.84
CA LYS A 116 -8.02 5.28 15.83
C LYS A 116 -6.61 4.75 15.94
N PHE A 117 -5.60 5.61 15.78
CA PHE A 117 -4.18 5.24 15.93
C PHE A 117 -3.47 6.06 17.00
N ASP A 118 -2.36 5.54 17.52
CA ASP A 118 -1.55 6.27 18.50
C ASP A 118 -0.84 7.48 17.88
N THR A 119 -1.03 8.64 18.49
CA THR A 119 -0.43 9.91 18.09
C THR A 119 0.73 10.36 18.99
N SER A 120 1.09 9.56 20.01
CA SER A 120 2.11 9.93 21.01
C SER A 120 3.45 10.35 20.38
N LYS A 121 3.83 9.69 19.28
CA LYS A 121 5.05 9.93 18.49
C LYS A 121 4.86 10.88 17.30
N LEU A 122 3.64 11.34 17.05
CA LEU A 122 3.26 12.17 15.90
C LEU A 122 2.95 13.62 16.30
N LYS A 123 3.26 14.01 17.54
CA LYS A 123 3.02 15.37 18.08
C LYS A 123 3.67 16.50 17.27
N THR A 124 4.78 16.21 16.57
CA THR A 124 5.49 17.19 15.74
C THR A 124 4.91 17.32 14.34
N VAL A 125 3.98 16.44 13.94
CA VAL A 125 3.34 16.48 12.63
C VAL A 125 2.38 17.67 12.58
N LYS A 126 2.64 18.60 11.66
CA LYS A 126 1.73 19.70 11.35
C LYS A 126 0.61 19.17 10.44
N TRP A 127 -0.42 18.58 11.03
CA TRP A 127 -1.49 17.88 10.31
C TRP A 127 -2.17 18.73 9.23
N ASP A 128 -2.32 20.04 9.42
CA ASP A 128 -2.92 20.93 8.42
C ASP A 128 -2.13 20.99 7.10
N PHE A 129 -0.80 20.89 7.17
CA PHE A 129 0.10 21.01 6.01
C PHE A 129 0.74 19.68 5.59
N SER A 130 0.57 18.65 6.43
CA SER A 130 1.14 17.34 6.21
C SER A 130 0.45 16.63 5.05
N LYS A 131 1.25 16.07 4.14
CA LYS A 131 0.76 15.18 3.07
C LYS A 131 0.52 13.75 3.58
N ARG A 132 0.28 13.55 4.88
CA ARG A 132 -0.05 12.24 5.46
C ARG A 132 -1.54 11.99 5.32
N LEU A 133 -1.87 10.72 5.04
CA LEU A 133 -3.24 10.21 5.01
C LEU A 133 -4.13 11.08 4.11
N LEU A 134 -3.65 11.46 2.92
CA LEU A 134 -4.46 12.22 1.97
C LEU A 134 -5.66 11.39 1.49
N PHE A 135 -6.78 12.04 1.21
CA PHE A 135 -7.92 11.39 0.57
C PHE A 135 -7.47 10.55 -0.64
N GLY A 136 -7.94 9.31 -0.72
CA GLY A 136 -7.55 8.34 -1.75
C GLY A 136 -6.21 7.62 -1.52
N SER A 137 -5.41 8.01 -0.52
CA SER A 137 -4.13 7.33 -0.23
C SER A 137 -4.39 5.89 0.19
N LEU A 138 -3.62 4.97 -0.39
CA LEU A 138 -3.68 3.56 -0.05
C LEU A 138 -2.95 3.29 1.27
N VAL A 139 -3.65 2.60 2.17
CA VAL A 139 -3.10 2.10 3.43
C VAL A 139 -3.33 0.59 3.54
N CYS A 140 -2.42 -0.09 4.23
CA CYS A 140 -2.51 -1.51 4.53
C CYS A 140 -2.56 -1.71 6.05
N LEU A 141 -3.52 -2.47 6.54
CA LEU A 141 -3.67 -2.82 7.95
C LEU A 141 -3.33 -4.28 8.17
N SER A 142 -2.59 -4.58 9.23
CA SER A 142 -2.26 -5.95 9.62
C SER A 142 -2.04 -6.06 11.13
N LYS A 143 -2.40 -7.21 11.71
CA LYS A 143 -2.13 -7.55 13.12
C LYS A 143 -1.10 -8.68 13.30
N ASP A 144 -0.56 -9.21 12.20
CA ASP A 144 0.36 -10.35 12.17
C ASP A 144 1.68 -10.02 11.44
N GLY A 145 2.08 -8.75 11.46
CA GLY A 145 3.31 -8.30 10.83
C GLY A 145 3.26 -8.27 9.30
N PHE A 146 2.08 -8.11 8.71
CA PHE A 146 1.81 -8.17 7.27
C PHE A 146 2.00 -9.58 6.69
N GLU A 147 1.65 -10.62 7.45
CA GLU A 147 1.42 -11.95 6.88
C GLU A 147 0.03 -12.01 6.25
N THR A 148 -0.98 -11.44 6.90
CA THR A 148 -2.29 -11.08 6.36
C THR A 148 -2.50 -9.58 6.43
N MET A 149 -3.24 -9.02 5.46
CA MET A 149 -3.51 -7.59 5.46
C MET A 149 -4.81 -7.23 4.75
N ALA A 150 -5.50 -6.25 5.31
CA ALA A 150 -6.58 -5.55 4.64
C ALA A 150 -6.02 -4.30 3.96
N MET A 151 -6.59 -3.93 2.82
CA MET A 151 -6.22 -2.69 2.13
C MET A 151 -7.40 -1.74 2.13
N ALA A 152 -7.11 -0.47 2.36
CA ALA A 152 -8.10 0.59 2.39
C ALA A 152 -7.57 1.86 1.74
N THR A 153 -8.48 2.73 1.35
CA THR A 153 -8.16 4.10 0.95
C THR A 153 -8.69 5.07 1.98
N ILE A 154 -7.94 6.13 2.28
CA ILE A 154 -8.46 7.21 3.14
C ILE A 154 -9.68 7.85 2.46
N SER A 155 -10.81 7.85 3.15
CA SER A 155 -12.09 8.35 2.61
C SER A 155 -12.47 9.72 3.16
N ASP A 156 -11.97 10.09 4.32
CA ASP A 156 -12.05 11.46 4.83
C ASP A 156 -10.81 11.80 5.65
N ARG A 157 -10.36 13.04 5.51
CA ARG A 157 -9.14 13.55 6.13
C ARG A 157 -9.40 14.90 6.79
N ASP A 158 -9.95 14.85 7.99
CA ASP A 158 -10.00 16.00 8.88
C ASP A 158 -8.68 16.15 9.67
N ALA A 159 -7.96 17.26 9.44
CA ALA A 159 -6.73 17.57 10.16
C ALA A 159 -6.94 17.71 11.67
N LYS A 160 -8.13 18.09 12.13
CA LYS A 160 -8.45 18.17 13.56
C LYS A 160 -8.61 16.78 14.15
N ALA A 161 -9.40 15.91 13.52
CA ALA A 161 -9.54 14.50 13.91
C ALA A 161 -8.19 13.76 13.94
N LEU A 162 -7.34 13.97 12.94
CA LEU A 162 -6.01 13.35 12.88
C LEU A 162 -5.08 13.71 14.05
N ARG A 163 -5.25 14.90 14.65
CA ARG A 163 -4.49 15.29 15.86
C ARG A 163 -4.81 14.37 17.05
N TYR A 164 -5.99 13.76 17.05
CA TYR A 164 -6.47 12.81 18.07
C TYR A 164 -6.40 11.35 17.60
N GLY A 165 -5.83 11.11 16.42
CA GLY A 165 -5.60 9.78 15.87
C GLY A 165 -6.78 9.22 15.08
N ASP A 166 -7.83 10.00 14.82
CA ASP A 166 -9.03 9.51 14.17
C ASP A 166 -8.96 9.74 12.65
N VAL A 167 -9.27 8.70 11.86
CA VAL A 167 -9.29 8.77 10.38
C VAL A 167 -10.33 7.82 9.80
N ASN A 168 -10.98 8.23 8.72
CA ASN A 168 -11.96 7.41 8.03
C ASN A 168 -11.32 6.71 6.83
N VAL A 169 -11.61 5.42 6.69
CA VAL A 169 -11.10 4.62 5.58
C VAL A 169 -12.21 3.81 4.93
N ASN A 170 -12.03 3.56 3.64
CA ASN A 170 -12.87 2.65 2.87
C ASN A 170 -12.06 1.40 2.51
N PHE A 171 -12.40 0.26 3.11
CA PHE A 171 -11.72 -1.01 2.81
C PHE A 171 -12.06 -1.49 1.40
N LYS A 172 -11.02 -1.87 0.67
CA LYS A 172 -11.11 -2.35 -0.71
C LYS A 172 -10.84 -3.84 -0.84
N SER A 173 -10.11 -4.42 0.11
CA SER A 173 -9.84 -5.87 0.17
C SER A 173 -9.53 -6.31 1.60
N GLY A 174 -9.68 -7.60 1.87
CA GLY A 174 -9.43 -8.17 3.20
C GLY A 174 -10.53 -7.85 4.21
N LEU A 175 -11.78 -7.69 3.74
CA LEU A 175 -12.93 -7.40 4.61
C LEU A 175 -13.19 -8.51 5.62
N ASP A 176 -12.84 -9.75 5.31
CA ASP A 176 -12.87 -10.88 6.23
C ASP A 176 -11.98 -10.66 7.46
N ILE A 177 -10.81 -10.04 7.29
CA ILE A 177 -9.92 -9.68 8.41
C ILE A 177 -10.56 -8.62 9.30
N ILE A 178 -11.34 -7.73 8.71
CA ILE A 178 -11.99 -6.61 9.39
C ILE A 178 -13.28 -7.06 10.09
N PHE A 179 -14.12 -7.88 9.44
CA PHE A 179 -15.35 -8.38 10.03
C PHE A 179 -15.11 -9.38 11.17
N ASN A 180 -14.00 -10.10 11.12
CA ASN A 180 -13.59 -11.00 12.21
C ASN A 180 -12.76 -10.29 13.29
N SER A 181 -12.61 -8.96 13.23
CA SER A 181 -11.88 -8.19 14.23
C SER A 181 -12.70 -8.01 15.51
N THR A 182 -12.00 -7.98 16.64
CA THR A 182 -12.58 -7.62 17.93
C THR A 182 -12.11 -6.21 18.36
N PRO A 183 -12.80 -5.55 19.29
CA PRO A 183 -12.37 -4.23 19.80
C PRO A 183 -10.98 -4.23 20.46
N ASP A 184 -10.55 -5.38 20.97
CA ASP A 184 -9.23 -5.56 21.60
C ASP A 184 -8.11 -5.84 20.59
N ASP A 185 -8.45 -6.05 19.31
CA ASP A 185 -7.45 -6.29 18.27
C ASP A 185 -6.68 -5.00 17.95
N GLU A 186 -5.35 -5.10 18.08
CA GLU A 186 -4.43 -4.03 17.72
C GLU A 186 -3.82 -4.28 16.33
N TYR A 187 -3.91 -3.27 15.47
CA TYR A 187 -3.34 -3.30 14.12
C TYR A 187 -2.16 -2.34 13.99
N VAL A 188 -1.30 -2.65 13.02
CA VAL A 188 -0.34 -1.72 12.44
C VAL A 188 -0.83 -1.32 11.07
N MET A 189 -0.86 -0.01 10.80
CA MET A 189 -1.23 0.54 9.50
C MET A 189 -0.01 1.14 8.80
N ALA A 190 0.22 0.73 7.55
CA ALA A 190 1.26 1.27 6.69
C ALA A 190 0.65 2.12 5.57
N GLU A 191 1.15 3.35 5.42
CA GLU A 191 0.86 4.26 4.30
C GLU A 191 2.10 4.34 3.41
N THR A 192 1.91 4.22 2.09
CA THR A 192 2.99 4.44 1.13
C THR A 192 3.31 5.93 0.96
N VAL A 193 4.60 6.29 0.91
CA VAL A 193 5.01 7.69 0.71
C VAL A 193 4.89 8.12 -0.75
N THR A 194 4.75 7.18 -1.69
CA THR A 194 4.61 7.45 -3.12
C THR A 194 3.26 8.12 -3.39
N PHE A 195 3.29 9.41 -3.73
CA PHE A 195 2.10 10.19 -4.06
C PHE A 195 1.73 10.05 -5.54
N TYR A 196 0.43 10.00 -5.81
CA TYR A 196 -0.12 10.38 -7.10
C TYR A 196 -0.99 11.63 -6.95
N LYS A 197 -0.83 12.54 -7.91
CA LYS A 197 -1.70 13.70 -8.15
C LYS A 197 -2.68 13.34 -9.25
#